data_AF-A0A939BD26-F1
#
_entry.id   AF-A0A939BD26-F1
#
_cell.length_a   1.000
_cell.length_b   1.000
_cell.length_c   1.000
_cell.angle_alpha   90.00
_cell.angle_beta   90.00
_cell.angle_gamma   90.00
#
_symmetry.space_group_name_H-M   'P 1'
#
loop_
_entity.id
_entity.type
_entity.pdbx_description
1 polymer ?
#
loop_
_entity_poly.entity_id
_entity_poly.type
_entity_poly.pdbx_seq_one_letter_code
_entity_poly.pdbx_strand_id
1 'polypeptide(L)'
;MDIRRCSRKEVLLCICSVLISAFSFIFYLISSNSYPLIYITLALIFVWCMKYRKIHIENDSIFWIISAFVIFVSSFFSNDSAALQYGITFVAFIFIMLVLKEAILDWRKYYFYSVGVFSSIHVFATILQFFAPEVIDSVNKTVLPATSYSENARLLQFFGAHAGITGQTGRNGLYISVALGFWIVLF
;
A
#
# COMPACT_ATOMS: atom_id res chain seq x y z
N MET A 1 6.30 24.35 4.25
CA MET A 1 5.81 23.90 5.57
C MET A 1 7.04 23.67 6.43
N ASP A 2 7.21 24.47 7.49
CA ASP A 2 8.46 24.53 8.26
C ASP A 2 8.55 23.34 9.23
N ILE A 3 9.41 22.37 8.91
CA ILE A 3 9.54 21.07 9.63
C ILE A 3 9.88 21.29 11.12
N ARG A 4 10.43 22.46 11.49
CA ARG A 4 10.83 22.79 12.86
C ARG A 4 9.68 23.05 13.83
N ARG A 5 8.44 23.19 13.35
CA ARG A 5 7.24 23.40 14.20
C ARG A 5 6.33 22.17 14.33
N CYS A 6 6.61 21.07 13.64
CA CYS A 6 5.82 19.86 13.82
C CYS A 6 6.09 19.24 15.18
N SER A 7 5.01 18.94 15.91
CA SER A 7 5.09 18.13 17.11
C SER A 7 5.67 16.75 16.77
N ARG A 8 6.42 16.15 17.70
CA ARG A 8 6.98 14.79 17.51
C ARG A 8 5.91 13.74 17.13
N LYS A 9 4.65 14.00 17.49
CA LYS A 9 3.49 13.18 17.15
C LYS A 9 3.15 13.26 15.66
N GLU A 10 3.10 14.46 15.08
CA GLU A 10 2.80 14.67 13.66
C GLU A 10 3.86 14.04 12.75
N VAL A 11 5.14 14.12 13.14
CA VAL A 11 6.24 13.49 12.39
C VAL A 11 6.09 11.97 12.35
N LEU A 12 5.87 11.35 13.52
CA LEU A 12 5.69 9.89 13.62
C LEU A 12 4.52 9.40 12.76
N LEU A 13 3.42 10.15 12.75
CA LEU A 13 2.21 9.78 12.03
C LEU A 13 2.33 9.98 10.52
N CYS A 14 3.05 11.02 10.07
CA CYS A 14 3.44 11.19 8.66
C CYS A 14 4.28 9.99 8.20
N ILE A 15 5.25 9.55 9.02
CA ILE A 15 6.03 8.35 8.76
C ILE A 15 5.11 7.13 8.64
N CYS A 16 4.15 6.95 9.55
CA CYS A 16 3.18 5.84 9.46
C CYS A 16 2.36 5.88 8.16
N SER A 17 1.82 7.04 7.77
CA SER A 17 1.07 7.17 6.51
C SER A 17 1.92 6.86 5.28
N VAL A 18 3.17 7.32 5.26
CA VAL A 18 4.11 7.00 4.17
C VAL A 18 4.44 5.51 4.14
N LEU A 19 4.66 4.88 5.30
CA LEU A 19 4.96 3.45 5.39
C LEU A 19 3.77 2.59 4.93
N ILE A 20 2.54 2.97 5.30
CA ILE A 20 1.30 2.34 4.83
C ILE A 20 1.19 2.43 3.31
N SER A 21 1.35 3.62 2.74
CA SER A 21 1.24 3.81 1.29
C SER A 21 2.37 3.09 0.55
N ALA A 22 3.59 3.13 1.09
CA ALA A 22 4.72 2.37 0.56
C ALA A 22 4.43 0.86 0.61
N PHE A 23 3.76 0.38 1.67
CA PHE A 23 3.32 -1.00 1.75
C PHE A 23 2.36 -1.36 0.60
N SER A 24 1.29 -0.60 0.43
CA SER A 24 0.24 -0.91 -0.55
C SER A 24 0.71 -0.85 -2.00
N PHE A 25 1.76 -0.07 -2.29
CA PHE A 25 2.21 0.21 -3.65
C PHE A 25 3.59 -0.33 -4.01
N ILE A 26 4.51 -0.52 -3.07
CA ILE A 26 5.89 -0.92 -3.37
C ILE A 26 6.21 -2.29 -2.79
N PHE A 27 5.60 -2.66 -1.68
CA PHE A 27 6.19 -3.67 -0.82
C PHE A 27 5.98 -5.11 -1.29
N TYR A 28 5.08 -5.32 -2.26
CA TYR A 28 5.02 -6.55 -3.04
C TYR A 28 6.29 -6.80 -3.90
N LEU A 29 7.12 -5.76 -4.12
CA LEU A 29 8.41 -5.81 -4.82
C LEU A 29 9.56 -6.29 -3.92
N ILE A 30 9.48 -6.06 -2.62
CA ILE A 30 10.68 -6.14 -1.75
C ILE A 30 10.96 -7.57 -1.27
N SER A 31 9.94 -8.42 -1.11
CA SER A 31 10.07 -9.89 -1.07
C SER A 31 8.72 -10.54 -0.76
N SER A 32 8.64 -11.86 -0.94
CA SER A 32 7.60 -12.73 -0.39
C SER A 32 7.52 -12.74 1.15
N ASN A 33 8.44 -12.09 1.85
CA ASN A 33 8.59 -12.18 3.31
C ASN A 33 8.70 -10.81 3.98
N SER A 34 8.00 -9.82 3.42
CA SER A 34 8.09 -8.43 3.82
C SER A 34 7.25 -8.12 5.10
N TYR A 35 6.42 -9.09 5.52
CA TYR A 35 5.56 -9.06 6.71
C TYR A 35 6.20 -8.66 8.06
N PRO A 36 7.46 -8.99 8.39
CA PRO A 36 8.09 -8.55 9.64
C PRO A 36 8.07 -7.03 9.83
N LEU A 37 8.23 -6.26 8.74
CA LEU A 37 8.19 -4.80 8.82
C LEU A 37 6.78 -4.28 9.12
N ILE A 38 5.73 -4.96 8.64
CA ILE A 38 4.33 -4.66 8.99
C ILE A 38 4.14 -4.88 10.48
N TYR A 39 4.55 -6.04 11.01
CA TYR A 39 4.38 -6.37 12.43
C TYR A 39 5.11 -5.40 13.34
N ILE A 40 6.33 -4.99 12.96
CA ILE A 40 7.07 -3.95 13.68
C ILE A 40 6.33 -2.62 13.63
N THR A 41 5.84 -2.21 12.46
CA THR A 41 5.08 -0.96 12.29
C THR A 41 3.80 -0.98 13.13
N LEU A 42 3.09 -2.09 13.16
CA LEU A 42 1.89 -2.30 13.96
C LEU A 42 2.17 -2.27 15.46
N ALA A 43 3.24 -2.94 15.91
CA ALA A 43 3.63 -2.95 17.31
C ALA A 43 3.97 -1.53 17.79
N LEU A 44 4.71 -0.76 16.99
CA LEU A 44 5.04 0.63 17.29
C LEU A 44 3.80 1.53 17.38
N ILE A 45 2.86 1.36 16.44
CA ILE A 45 1.60 2.11 16.43
C ILE A 45 0.72 1.72 17.63
N PHE A 46 0.61 0.43 17.95
CA PHE A 46 -0.17 -0.08 19.08
C PHE A 46 0.36 0.44 20.42
N VAL A 47 1.67 0.32 20.66
CA VAL A 47 2.34 0.84 21.88
C VAL A 47 2.12 2.34 22.02
N TRP A 48 2.17 3.08 20.91
CA TRP A 48 1.91 4.52 20.92
C TRP A 48 0.46 4.85 21.28
N CYS A 49 -0.51 4.11 20.73
CA CYS A 49 -1.95 4.33 21.01
C CYS A 49 -2.31 4.09 22.47
N MET A 50 -1.85 2.95 23.01
CA MET A 50 -2.09 2.58 24.42
C MET A 50 -1.56 3.64 25.40
N LYS A 51 -0.57 4.43 24.98
CA LYS A 51 0.02 5.49 25.81
C LYS A 51 -0.76 6.80 25.79
N TYR A 52 -1.53 7.10 24.75
CA TYR A 52 -1.98 8.49 24.52
C TYR A 52 -3.47 8.72 24.26
N ARG A 53 -4.32 7.71 23.98
CA ARG A 53 -5.76 7.96 23.75
C ARG A 53 -6.71 6.80 24.07
N LYS A 54 -7.96 7.16 24.36
CA LYS A 54 -9.14 6.28 24.21
C LYS A 54 -9.56 6.32 22.74
N ILE A 55 -9.68 5.15 22.10
CA ILE A 55 -10.15 5.04 20.71
C ILE A 55 -11.67 5.23 20.72
N HIS A 56 -12.17 6.20 19.95
CA HIS A 56 -13.61 6.36 19.71
C HIS A 56 -13.98 5.65 18.40
N ILE A 57 -15.06 4.87 18.41
CA ILE A 57 -15.52 4.14 17.23
C ILE A 57 -16.75 4.86 16.70
N GLU A 58 -16.59 5.56 15.58
CA GLU A 58 -17.69 6.15 14.82
C GLU A 58 -18.42 5.10 13.96
N ASN A 59 -19.64 5.41 13.51
CA ASN A 59 -20.49 4.46 12.77
C ASN A 59 -19.88 4.02 11.42
N ASP A 60 -19.16 4.92 10.73
CA ASP A 60 -18.45 4.60 9.48
C ASP A 60 -17.30 3.61 9.69
N SER A 61 -16.66 3.63 10.87
CA SER A 61 -15.62 2.68 11.27
C SER A 61 -16.16 1.25 11.42
N ILE A 62 -17.44 1.07 11.74
CA ILE A 62 -18.06 -0.25 11.93
C ILE A 62 -18.01 -1.08 10.64
N PHE A 63 -18.29 -0.46 9.49
CA PHE A 63 -18.25 -1.13 8.20
C PHE A 63 -16.85 -1.71 7.90
N TRP A 64 -15.81 -0.92 8.19
CA TRP A 64 -14.42 -1.33 8.00
C TRP A 64 -14.00 -2.45 8.96
N ILE A 65 -14.46 -2.39 10.21
CA ILE A 65 -14.21 -3.44 11.20
C ILE A 65 -14.88 -4.76 10.79
N ILE A 66 -16.13 -4.70 10.32
CA ILE A 66 -16.84 -5.90 9.81
C ILE A 66 -16.11 -6.47 8.61
N SER A 67 -15.70 -5.64 7.66
CA SER A 67 -14.95 -6.07 6.48
C SER A 67 -13.63 -6.74 6.86
N ALA A 68 -12.90 -6.16 7.84
CA ALA A 68 -11.67 -6.73 8.37
C ALA A 68 -11.92 -8.10 9.02
N PHE A 69 -13.00 -8.23 9.79
CA PHE A 69 -13.37 -9.48 10.43
C PHE A 69 -13.72 -10.57 9.42
N VAL A 70 -14.55 -10.24 8.42
CA VAL A 70 -14.91 -11.20 7.35
C VAL A 70 -13.66 -11.69 6.63
N ILE A 71 -12.80 -10.77 6.20
CA ILE A 71 -11.55 -11.12 5.51
C ILE A 71 -10.66 -11.97 6.41
N PHE A 72 -10.49 -11.60 7.68
CA PHE A 72 -9.68 -12.36 8.64
C PHE A 72 -10.19 -13.80 8.81
N VAL A 73 -11.50 -13.97 8.99
CA VAL A 73 -12.13 -15.29 9.14
C VAL A 73 -11.97 -16.09 7.84
N SER A 74 -12.28 -15.50 6.68
CA SER A 74 -12.10 -16.16 5.38
C SER A 74 -10.66 -16.60 5.13
N SER A 75 -9.70 -15.78 5.56
CA SER A 75 -8.27 -16.04 5.48
C SER A 75 -7.82 -17.22 6.35
N PHE A 76 -8.44 -17.44 7.52
CA PHE A 76 -8.18 -18.62 8.37
C PHE A 76 -8.70 -19.92 7.76
N PHE A 77 -9.79 -19.85 7.01
CA PHE A 77 -10.37 -21.02 6.32
C PHE A 77 -9.75 -21.27 4.94
N SER A 78 -8.83 -20.42 4.50
CA SER A 78 -8.06 -20.65 3.29
C SER A 78 -6.89 -21.58 3.57
N ASN A 79 -6.71 -22.61 2.74
CA ASN A 79 -5.51 -23.45 2.77
C ASN A 79 -4.27 -22.77 2.16
N ASP A 80 -4.39 -21.50 1.77
CA ASP A 80 -3.30 -20.71 1.21
C ASP A 80 -2.70 -19.77 2.28
N SER A 81 -1.43 -20.01 2.61
CA SER A 81 -0.65 -19.14 3.50
C SER A 81 -0.62 -17.67 3.04
N ALA A 82 -0.70 -17.41 1.73
CA ALA A 82 -0.76 -16.05 1.19
C ALA A 82 -2.11 -15.37 1.50
N ALA A 83 -3.20 -16.13 1.57
CA ALA A 83 -4.51 -15.62 1.95
C ALA A 83 -4.54 -15.24 3.44
N LEU A 84 -3.95 -16.06 4.31
CA LEU A 84 -3.80 -15.71 5.73
C LEU A 84 -2.99 -14.43 5.92
N GLN A 85 -1.87 -14.34 5.21
CA GLN A 85 -1.02 -13.17 5.21
C GLN A 85 -1.73 -11.90 4.72
N TYR A 86 -2.49 -12.00 3.63
CA TYR A 86 -3.30 -10.90 3.12
C TYR A 86 -4.35 -10.45 4.14
N GLY A 87 -5.02 -11.39 4.80
CA GLY A 87 -6.03 -11.08 5.80
C GLY A 87 -5.46 -10.36 7.01
N ILE A 88 -4.33 -10.84 7.55
CA ILE A 88 -3.62 -10.18 8.66
C ILE A 88 -3.19 -8.76 8.25
N THR A 89 -2.65 -8.62 7.04
CA THR A 89 -2.23 -7.32 6.48
C THR A 89 -3.41 -6.36 6.33
N PHE A 90 -4.57 -6.85 5.88
CA PHE A 90 -5.77 -6.03 5.75
C PHE A 90 -6.31 -5.56 7.11
N VAL A 91 -6.39 -6.45 8.09
CA VAL A 91 -6.78 -6.10 9.47
C VAL A 91 -5.84 -5.05 10.06
N ALA A 92 -4.55 -5.23 9.84
CA ALA A 92 -3.51 -4.29 10.23
C ALA A 92 -3.74 -2.90 9.62
N PHE A 93 -4.06 -2.82 8.33
CA PHE A 93 -4.39 -1.56 7.67
C PHE A 93 -5.60 -0.86 8.29
N ILE A 94 -6.67 -1.61 8.55
CA ILE A 94 -7.87 -1.05 9.18
C ILE A 94 -7.55 -0.53 10.58
N PHE A 95 -6.77 -1.27 11.36
CA PHE A 95 -6.36 -0.82 12.69
C PHE A 95 -5.58 0.50 12.62
N ILE A 96 -4.62 0.62 11.69
CA ILE A 96 -3.86 1.87 11.55
C ILE A 96 -4.76 3.02 11.08
N MET A 97 -5.67 2.76 10.15
CA MET A 97 -6.61 3.78 9.67
C MET A 97 -7.50 4.32 10.81
N LEU A 98 -8.00 3.44 11.69
CA LEU A 98 -8.75 3.84 12.88
C LEU A 98 -7.90 4.68 13.85
N VAL A 99 -6.63 4.31 14.03
CA VAL A 99 -5.69 5.09 14.86
C VAL A 99 -5.42 6.47 14.25
N LEU A 100 -5.17 6.55 12.94
CA LEU A 100 -4.87 7.80 12.25
C LEU A 100 -6.06 8.76 12.30
N LYS A 101 -7.29 8.22 12.20
CA LYS A 101 -8.54 8.98 12.32
C LYS A 101 -8.64 9.76 13.62
N GLU A 102 -8.20 9.16 14.72
CA GLU A 102 -8.19 9.81 16.02
C GLU A 102 -7.00 10.78 16.18
N ALA A 103 -5.84 10.43 15.64
CA ALA A 103 -4.59 11.10 15.98
C ALA A 103 -4.36 12.46 15.28
N ILE A 104 -4.95 12.71 14.10
CA ILE A 104 -4.71 13.94 13.31
C ILE A 104 -6.01 14.41 12.64
N LEU A 105 -6.25 15.72 12.61
CA LEU A 105 -7.29 16.32 11.76
C LEU A 105 -7.08 16.07 10.25
N ASP A 106 -5.82 15.98 9.79
CA ASP A 106 -5.47 15.96 8.36
C ASP A 106 -4.72 14.69 7.89
N TRP A 107 -4.79 13.55 8.59
CA TRP A 107 -4.09 12.32 8.17
C TRP A 107 -4.46 11.90 6.73
N ARG A 108 -5.71 12.16 6.32
CA ARG A 108 -6.23 11.87 4.97
C ARG A 108 -5.43 12.59 3.90
N LYS A 109 -5.02 13.83 4.17
CA LYS A 109 -4.19 14.62 3.26
C LYS A 109 -2.86 13.92 3.01
N TYR A 110 -2.13 13.59 4.08
CA TYR A 110 -0.82 12.93 3.96
C TYR A 110 -0.92 11.55 3.31
N TYR A 111 -1.95 10.77 3.65
CA TYR A 111 -2.24 9.50 3.00
C TYR A 111 -2.51 9.68 1.50
N PHE A 112 -3.38 10.63 1.12
CA PHE A 112 -3.69 10.92 -0.27
C PHE A 112 -2.47 11.34 -1.09
N TYR A 113 -1.64 12.26 -0.55
CA TYR A 113 -0.38 12.65 -1.22
C TYR A 113 0.58 11.48 -1.38
N SER A 114 0.76 10.66 -0.34
CA SER A 114 1.68 9.52 -0.42
C SER A 114 1.19 8.45 -1.39
N VAL A 115 -0.11 8.11 -1.37
CA VAL A 115 -0.74 7.22 -2.36
C VAL A 115 -0.60 7.77 -3.78
N GLY A 116 -0.81 9.08 -3.98
CA GLY A 116 -0.63 9.76 -5.25
C GLY A 116 0.80 9.68 -5.79
N VAL A 117 1.80 9.90 -4.94
CA VAL A 117 3.21 9.78 -5.30
C VAL A 117 3.55 8.34 -5.68
N PHE A 118 3.19 7.36 -4.86
CA PHE A 118 3.55 5.96 -5.13
C PHE A 118 2.81 5.39 -6.34
N SER A 119 1.55 5.72 -6.54
CA SER A 119 0.81 5.34 -7.75
C SER A 119 1.41 5.96 -9.02
N SER A 120 1.86 7.22 -8.95
CA SER A 120 2.52 7.89 -10.09
C SER A 120 3.81 7.17 -10.52
N ILE A 121 4.57 6.59 -9.59
CA ILE A 121 5.76 5.78 -9.92
C ILE A 121 5.39 4.61 -10.84
N HIS A 122 4.26 3.93 -10.59
CA HIS A 122 3.78 2.83 -11.43
C HIS A 122 3.32 3.29 -12.81
N VAL A 123 2.68 4.47 -12.88
CA VAL A 123 2.32 5.08 -14.18
C VAL A 123 3.59 5.37 -14.99
N PHE A 124 4.60 6.00 -14.37
CA PHE A 124 5.87 6.26 -15.03
C PHE A 124 6.56 4.97 -15.48
N ALA A 125 6.56 3.93 -14.64
CA ALA A 125 7.12 2.64 -15.02
C ALA A 125 6.37 2.01 -16.21
N THR A 126 5.05 2.15 -16.26
CA THR A 126 4.23 1.65 -17.38
C THR A 126 4.50 2.41 -18.67
N ILE A 127 4.58 3.74 -18.60
CA ILE A 127 4.94 4.60 -19.74
C ILE A 127 6.35 4.25 -20.22
N LEU A 128 7.30 4.08 -19.30
CA LEU A 128 8.67 3.70 -19.64
C LEU A 128 8.73 2.30 -20.25
N GLN A 129 7.87 1.37 -19.83
CA GLN A 129 7.78 0.03 -20.44
C GLN A 129 7.34 0.11 -21.91
N PHE A 130 6.55 1.13 -22.28
CA PHE A 130 6.12 1.36 -23.64
C PHE A 130 7.27 1.89 -24.53
N PHE A 131 8.07 2.82 -24.02
CA PHE A 131 9.14 3.48 -24.80
C PHE A 131 10.52 2.81 -24.71
N ALA A 132 10.82 2.14 -23.60
CA ALA A 132 12.10 1.51 -23.30
C ALA A 132 11.88 0.18 -22.54
N PRO A 133 11.31 -0.84 -23.20
CA PRO A 133 10.95 -2.10 -22.56
C PRO A 133 12.14 -2.82 -21.94
N GLU A 134 13.37 -2.70 -22.48
CA GLU A 134 14.54 -3.36 -21.91
C GLU A 134 14.91 -2.79 -20.52
N VAL A 135 14.67 -1.50 -20.31
CA VAL A 135 14.93 -0.85 -19.01
C VAL A 135 13.99 -1.41 -17.96
N ILE A 136 12.69 -1.49 -18.26
CA ILE A 136 11.71 -2.05 -17.34
C ILE A 136 11.90 -3.54 -17.15
N ASP A 137 12.32 -4.28 -18.17
CA ASP A 137 12.68 -5.70 -18.04
C ASP A 137 13.85 -5.89 -17.05
N SER A 138 14.91 -5.08 -17.15
CA SER A 138 16.03 -5.10 -16.21
C SER A 138 15.61 -4.77 -14.77
N VAL A 139 14.73 -3.78 -14.60
CA VAL A 139 14.15 -3.45 -13.29
C VAL A 139 13.36 -4.65 -12.78
N ASN A 140 12.45 -5.19 -13.57
CA ASN A 140 11.57 -6.30 -13.21
C ASN A 140 12.35 -7.55 -12.80
N LYS A 141 13.45 -7.89 -13.48
CA LYS A 141 14.36 -8.99 -13.07
C LYS A 141 14.92 -8.82 -11.66
N THR A 142 15.08 -7.57 -11.22
CA THR A 142 15.68 -7.21 -9.93
C THR A 142 14.63 -7.09 -8.84
N VAL A 143 13.47 -6.52 -9.15
CA VAL A 143 12.46 -6.13 -8.15
C VAL A 143 11.24 -7.03 -8.10
N LEU A 144 10.98 -7.85 -9.12
CA LEU A 144 9.84 -8.77 -9.10
C LEU A 144 10.26 -10.16 -8.61
N PRO A 145 9.43 -10.82 -7.79
CA PRO A 145 9.53 -12.25 -7.58
C PRO A 145 9.50 -13.00 -8.92
N ALA A 146 10.21 -14.12 -9.02
CA ALA A 146 10.35 -14.88 -10.27
C ALA A 146 9.02 -15.19 -10.97
N THR A 147 7.98 -15.53 -10.20
CA THR A 147 6.62 -15.80 -10.71
C THR A 147 5.94 -14.55 -11.29
N SER A 148 6.10 -13.40 -10.63
CA SER A 148 5.55 -12.12 -11.10
C SER A 148 6.32 -11.58 -12.31
N TYR A 149 7.64 -11.79 -12.33
CA TYR A 149 8.47 -11.49 -13.49
C TYR A 149 8.06 -12.34 -14.70
N SER A 150 7.95 -13.65 -14.54
CA SER A 150 7.56 -14.55 -15.64
C SER A 150 6.18 -14.22 -16.19
N GLU A 151 5.23 -13.86 -15.33
CA GLU A 151 3.90 -13.40 -15.77
C GLU A 151 3.96 -12.06 -16.50
N ASN A 152 4.76 -11.10 -16.02
CA ASN A 152 4.95 -9.82 -16.73
C ASN A 152 5.53 -10.03 -18.13
N ALA A 153 6.60 -10.84 -18.23
CA ALA A 153 7.23 -11.17 -19.50
C ALA A 153 6.25 -11.86 -20.46
N ARG A 154 5.44 -12.80 -19.95
CA ARG A 154 4.39 -13.48 -20.72
C ARG A 154 3.33 -12.49 -21.22
N LEU A 155 2.86 -11.60 -20.35
CA LEU A 155 1.86 -10.57 -20.69
C LEU A 155 2.36 -9.64 -21.80
N LEU A 156 3.62 -9.21 -21.71
CA LEU A 156 4.23 -8.36 -22.72
C LEU A 156 4.45 -9.12 -24.04
N GLN A 157 5.03 -10.31 -24.00
CA GLN A 157 5.43 -11.07 -25.20
C GLN A 157 4.24 -11.62 -26.00
N PHE A 158 3.21 -12.15 -25.32
CA PHE A 158 2.11 -12.85 -25.98
C PHE A 158 0.86 -11.99 -26.16
N PHE A 159 0.65 -10.99 -25.30
CA PHE A 159 -0.57 -10.18 -25.29
C PHE A 159 -0.32 -8.70 -25.55
N GLY A 160 0.93 -8.26 -25.69
CA GLY A 160 1.28 -6.84 -25.81
C GLY A 160 0.83 -6.01 -24.61
N ALA A 161 0.63 -6.65 -23.45
CA ALA A 161 0.04 -6.01 -22.28
C ALA A 161 1.12 -5.49 -21.33
N HIS A 162 1.03 -4.20 -20.99
CA HIS A 162 2.01 -3.52 -20.15
C HIS A 162 1.59 -3.56 -18.67
N ALA A 163 2.21 -4.47 -17.90
CA ALA A 163 1.99 -4.58 -16.46
C ALA A 163 2.93 -3.68 -15.62
N GLY A 164 3.80 -2.89 -16.26
CA GLY A 164 4.79 -2.05 -15.59
C GLY A 164 5.72 -2.87 -14.71
N ILE A 165 5.81 -2.46 -13.44
CA ILE A 165 6.57 -3.16 -12.38
C ILE A 165 5.67 -3.98 -11.45
N THR A 166 4.51 -4.47 -11.91
CA THR A 166 3.52 -5.13 -11.02
C THR A 166 3.37 -6.63 -11.22
N GLY A 167 3.74 -7.15 -12.40
CA GLY A 167 3.49 -8.54 -12.78
C GLY A 167 2.01 -8.90 -12.99
N GLN A 168 1.08 -7.94 -12.84
CA GLN A 168 -0.37 -8.13 -13.02
C GLN A 168 -1.02 -6.87 -13.60
N THR A 169 -1.63 -6.97 -14.79
CA THR A 169 -2.28 -5.84 -15.46
C THR A 169 -3.41 -5.22 -14.65
N GLY A 170 -4.20 -6.01 -13.91
CA GLY A 170 -5.28 -5.51 -13.05
C GLY A 170 -4.77 -4.63 -11.92
N ARG A 171 -3.67 -5.02 -11.27
CA ARG A 171 -3.01 -4.22 -10.24
C ARG A 171 -2.45 -2.93 -10.82
N ASN A 172 -1.82 -3.01 -12.00
CA ASN A 172 -1.33 -1.83 -12.71
C ASN A 172 -2.47 -0.85 -13.06
N GLY A 173 -3.60 -1.37 -13.54
CA GLY A 173 -4.80 -0.58 -13.86
C GLY A 173 -5.36 0.14 -12.63
N LEU A 174 -5.37 -0.51 -11.46
CA LEU A 174 -5.73 0.14 -10.19
C LEU A 174 -4.78 1.32 -9.88
N TYR A 175 -3.46 1.11 -10.00
CA TYR A 175 -2.48 2.16 -9.71
C TYR A 175 -2.59 3.34 -10.68
N ILE A 176 -2.81 3.09 -11.97
CA ILE A 176 -3.09 4.13 -12.96
C ILE A 176 -4.36 4.92 -12.60
N SER A 177 -5.44 4.23 -12.23
CA SER A 177 -6.71 4.86 -11.86
C SER A 177 -6.54 5.79 -10.64
N VAL A 178 -5.79 5.34 -9.63
CA VAL A 178 -5.47 6.14 -8.44
C VAL A 178 -4.64 7.36 -8.80
N ALA A 179 -3.61 7.21 -9.64
CA ALA A 179 -2.76 8.32 -10.06
C ALA A 179 -3.54 9.38 -10.87
N LEU A 180 -4.39 8.95 -11.79
CA LEU A 180 -5.25 9.87 -12.56
C LEU A 180 -6.19 10.65 -11.65
N GLY A 181 -6.86 9.96 -10.72
CA GLY A 181 -7.71 10.62 -9.73
C GLY A 181 -6.93 11.63 -8.87
N PHE A 182 -5.71 11.27 -8.48
CA PHE A 182 -4.82 12.17 -7.74
C PHE A 182 -4.45 13.42 -8.55
N TRP A 183 -4.05 13.26 -9.82
CA TRP A 183 -3.69 14.38 -10.68
C TRP A 183 -4.88 15.31 -10.96
N ILE A 184 -6.07 14.77 -11.23
CA ILE A 184 -7.30 15.57 -11.44
C ILE A 184 -7.63 16.43 -10.21
N VAL A 185 -7.37 15.95 -8.99
CA VAL A 185 -7.64 16.71 -7.78
C VAL A 185 -6.60 17.82 -7.55
N LEU A 186 -5.40 17.70 -8.13
CA LEU A 186 -4.31 18.67 -7.97
C LEU A 186 -4.27 19.79 -9.02
N PHE A 187 -4.85 19.57 -10.20
CA PHE A 187 -4.85 20.50 -11.35
C PHE A 187 -6.26 20.94 -11.71
#